data_AF-A0AA35SIX0-F1
#
_entry.id   AF-A0AA35SIX0-F1
#
_cell.length_a   1.000
_cell.length_b   1.000
_cell.length_c   1.000
_cell.angle_alpha   90.00
_cell.angle_beta   90.00
_cell.angle_gamma   90.00
#
_symmetry.space_group_name_H-M   'P 1'
#
loop_
_entity.id
_entity.type
_entity.pdbx_description
1 polymer ?
#
loop_
_entity_poly.entity_id
_entity_poly.type
_entity_poly.pdbx_seq_one_letter_code
_entity_poly.pdbx_strand_id
1 'polypeptide(L)'
;MAEPFPPFSTPPVPTTPQIAPSPGVPPLMAVLWPPPAVAEFHPPLRPNFGHIGKPIFLRANHFQVKIPNCCLYHYDITITPDKCPRKVNREIIEVLVNTHKEFFGQQKPVFDGRKNLYSKKALPIGRERVRRG
;
A
#
# COMPACT_ATOMS: atom_id res chain seq x y z
N MET A 1 -21.66 20.83 -37.93
CA MET A 1 -22.39 21.30 -36.73
C MET A 1 -22.78 20.04 -35.97
N ALA A 2 -22.19 19.83 -34.78
CA ALA A 2 -22.38 18.62 -33.99
C ALA A 2 -23.34 18.93 -32.84
N GLU A 3 -24.37 18.08 -32.69
CA GLU A 3 -25.37 18.14 -31.61
C GLU A 3 -24.72 17.86 -30.24
N PRO A 4 -25.12 18.55 -29.17
CA PRO A 4 -24.60 18.30 -27.82
C PRO A 4 -25.22 17.03 -27.21
N PHE A 5 -24.42 16.26 -26.47
CA PHE A 5 -24.86 15.06 -25.75
C PHE A 5 -25.76 15.41 -24.55
N PRO A 6 -26.77 14.58 -24.23
CA PRO A 6 -27.65 14.81 -23.09
C PRO A 6 -26.94 14.49 -21.74
N PRO A 7 -27.36 15.13 -20.63
CA PRO A 7 -26.80 14.87 -19.31
C PRO A 7 -27.27 13.53 -18.72
N PHE A 8 -26.41 12.91 -17.91
CA PHE A 8 -26.66 11.65 -17.21
C PHE A 8 -27.74 11.81 -16.13
N SER A 9 -28.78 10.95 -16.17
CA SER A 9 -29.75 10.82 -15.08
C SER A 9 -29.15 10.01 -13.93
N THR A 10 -29.22 10.54 -12.71
CA THR A 10 -28.87 9.81 -11.49
C THR A 10 -29.96 8.80 -11.13
N PRO A 11 -29.61 7.59 -10.67
CA PRO A 11 -30.61 6.64 -10.20
C PRO A 11 -31.21 7.08 -8.86
N PRO A 12 -32.47 6.75 -8.56
CA PRO A 12 -33.11 7.09 -7.30
C PRO A 12 -32.51 6.29 -6.15
N VAL A 13 -32.33 6.96 -5.01
CA VAL A 13 -31.88 6.37 -3.74
C VAL A 13 -32.97 5.42 -3.22
N PRO A 14 -32.65 4.18 -2.80
CA PRO A 14 -33.64 3.30 -2.20
C PRO A 14 -34.04 3.82 -0.81
N THR A 15 -35.32 4.14 -0.66
CA THR A 15 -35.97 4.49 0.61
C THR A 15 -36.02 3.25 1.50
N THR A 16 -35.27 3.25 2.61
CA THR A 16 -35.38 2.23 3.66
C THR A 16 -36.76 2.34 4.33
N PRO A 17 -37.54 1.26 4.47
CA PRO A 17 -38.78 1.29 5.24
C PRO A 17 -38.49 1.53 6.72
N GLN A 18 -39.02 2.62 7.28
CA GLN A 18 -39.01 2.88 8.72
C GLN A 18 -39.98 1.91 9.40
N ILE A 19 -39.44 0.93 10.15
CA ILE A 19 -40.23 0.09 11.05
C ILE A 19 -40.38 0.85 12.36
N ALA A 20 -41.63 1.19 12.71
CA ALA A 20 -41.98 1.74 14.01
C ALA A 20 -41.73 0.71 15.12
N PRO A 21 -41.17 1.09 16.28
CA PRO A 21 -40.98 0.15 17.38
C PRO A 21 -42.31 -0.12 18.10
N SER A 22 -42.71 -1.40 18.15
CA SER A 22 -43.77 -1.88 19.04
C SER A 22 -43.20 -2.10 20.45
N PRO A 23 -43.89 -1.70 21.53
CA PRO A 23 -43.39 -1.85 22.89
C PRO A 23 -43.72 -3.25 23.43
N GLY A 24 -42.69 -4.00 23.83
CA GLY A 24 -42.88 -5.14 24.73
C GLY A 24 -42.18 -6.43 24.32
N VAL A 25 -40.86 -6.50 24.50
CA VAL A 25 -40.17 -7.79 24.71
C VAL A 25 -39.06 -7.58 25.75
N PRO A 26 -39.03 -8.34 26.86
CA PRO A 26 -38.02 -8.19 27.92
C PRO A 26 -36.62 -8.66 27.47
N PRO A 27 -35.53 -8.18 28.11
CA PRO A 27 -34.18 -8.43 27.65
C PRO A 27 -33.72 -9.83 28.07
N LEU A 28 -33.72 -10.77 27.12
CA LEU A 28 -33.08 -12.06 27.33
C LEU A 28 -31.58 -11.91 27.01
N MET A 29 -30.80 -11.80 28.09
CA MET A 29 -29.44 -12.32 28.25
C MET A 29 -28.49 -12.08 27.07
N ALA A 30 -27.50 -11.19 27.29
CA ALA A 30 -26.33 -11.01 26.45
C ALA A 30 -25.66 -12.35 26.15
N VAL A 31 -25.98 -12.94 24.99
CA VAL A 31 -25.21 -14.01 24.40
C VAL A 31 -23.88 -13.38 24.03
N LEU A 32 -22.84 -13.64 24.83
CA LEU A 32 -21.44 -13.47 24.45
C LEU A 32 -21.20 -14.34 23.20
N TRP A 33 -21.52 -13.79 22.04
CA TRP A 33 -21.07 -14.31 20.76
C TRP A 33 -19.60 -13.92 20.62
N PRO A 34 -18.63 -14.85 20.61
CA PRO A 34 -17.29 -14.51 20.17
C PRO A 34 -17.41 -13.93 18.76
N PRO A 35 -16.74 -12.81 18.43
CA PRO A 35 -16.79 -12.29 17.06
C PRO A 35 -16.49 -13.46 16.12
N PRO A 36 -17.30 -13.67 15.06
CA PRO A 36 -17.02 -14.76 14.13
C PRO A 36 -15.57 -14.58 13.72
N ALA A 37 -14.76 -15.62 13.96
CA ALA A 37 -13.38 -15.64 13.50
C ALA A 37 -13.44 -15.17 12.04
N VAL A 38 -12.81 -14.03 11.74
CA VAL A 38 -12.73 -13.51 10.38
C VAL A 38 -12.18 -14.66 9.57
N ALA A 39 -13.03 -15.32 8.79
CA ALA A 39 -12.60 -16.43 7.97
C ALA A 39 -11.59 -15.83 7.00
N GLU A 40 -10.31 -16.11 7.25
CA GLU A 40 -9.23 -15.64 6.40
C GLU A 40 -9.45 -16.27 5.03
N PHE A 41 -9.99 -15.49 4.11
CA PHE A 41 -10.17 -15.91 2.74
C PHE A 41 -8.80 -15.95 2.07
N HIS A 42 -8.24 -17.15 1.96
CA HIS A 42 -7.02 -17.40 1.19
C HIS A 42 -7.43 -17.74 -0.25
N PRO A 43 -6.88 -17.06 -1.27
CA PRO A 43 -7.16 -17.40 -2.66
C PRO A 43 -6.69 -18.85 -2.92
N PRO A 44 -7.47 -19.66 -3.66
CA PRO A 44 -7.10 -21.05 -3.93
C PRO A 44 -5.82 -21.10 -4.77
N LEU A 45 -5.00 -22.12 -4.54
CA LEU A 45 -3.81 -22.38 -5.34
C LEU A 45 -4.20 -22.65 -6.80
N ARG A 46 -3.32 -22.29 -7.74
CA ARG A 46 -3.52 -22.56 -9.17
C ARG A 46 -3.62 -24.08 -9.37
N PRO A 47 -4.79 -24.61 -9.83
CA PRO A 47 -5.02 -26.05 -9.84
C PRO A 47 -4.12 -26.77 -10.83
N ASN A 48 -4.05 -26.28 -12.10
CA ASN A 48 -3.27 -26.87 -13.18
C ASN A 48 -3.00 -25.84 -14.31
N PHE A 49 -2.25 -26.23 -15.35
CA PHE A 49 -2.11 -25.48 -16.60
C PHE A 49 -3.19 -25.88 -17.62
N GLY A 50 -3.58 -24.96 -18.51
CA GLY A 50 -4.51 -25.28 -19.61
C GLY A 50 -3.82 -26.00 -20.77
N HIS A 51 -4.51 -26.96 -21.40
CA HIS A 51 -3.97 -27.79 -22.49
C HIS A 51 -4.74 -27.70 -23.81
N ILE A 52 -5.93 -27.09 -23.81
CA ILE A 52 -6.79 -26.99 -24.99
C ILE A 52 -6.35 -25.80 -25.85
N GLY A 53 -6.24 -26.01 -27.16
CA GLY A 53 -5.89 -24.99 -28.14
C GLY A 53 -4.59 -25.28 -28.87
N LYS A 54 -4.29 -24.46 -29.88
CA LYS A 54 -3.05 -24.55 -30.66
C LYS A 54 -1.96 -23.68 -30.00
N PRO A 55 -0.77 -24.23 -29.68
CA PRO A 55 0.33 -23.42 -29.16
C PRO A 55 0.72 -22.29 -30.11
N ILE A 56 0.99 -21.11 -29.55
CA ILE A 56 1.48 -19.93 -30.27
C ILE A 56 2.64 -19.29 -29.50
N PHE A 57 3.64 -18.82 -30.22
CA PHE A 57 4.76 -18.08 -29.62
C PHE A 57 4.36 -16.63 -29.38
N LEU A 58 4.51 -16.18 -28.14
CA LEU A 58 4.25 -14.82 -27.73
C LEU A 58 5.51 -14.19 -27.15
N ARG A 59 5.62 -12.88 -27.30
CA ARG A 59 6.51 -12.05 -26.49
C ARG A 59 5.64 -11.22 -25.57
N ALA A 60 5.98 -11.22 -24.28
CA ALA A 60 5.36 -10.34 -23.31
C ALA A 60 6.34 -9.24 -22.93
N ASN A 61 5.83 -8.09 -22.50
CA ASN A 61 6.63 -7.01 -21.93
C ASN A 61 7.02 -7.35 -20.47
N HIS A 62 7.46 -8.59 -20.24
CA HIS A 62 7.83 -9.13 -18.94
C HIS A 62 9.31 -9.55 -18.99
N PHE A 63 10.12 -8.85 -18.21
CA PHE A 63 11.57 -9.06 -18.16
C PHE A 63 11.93 -9.79 -16.86
N GLN A 64 12.67 -10.89 -16.96
CA GLN A 64 13.10 -11.66 -15.80
C GLN A 64 14.12 -10.87 -14.97
N VAL A 65 13.83 -10.66 -13.69
CA VAL A 65 14.73 -10.02 -12.73
C VAL A 65 15.29 -11.08 -11.78
N LYS A 66 16.61 -11.08 -11.57
CA LYS A 66 17.26 -11.90 -10.53
C LYS A 66 17.42 -11.07 -9.26
N ILE A 67 16.75 -11.48 -8.20
CA ILE A 67 16.83 -10.82 -6.90
C ILE A 67 17.90 -11.54 -6.06
N PRO A 68 18.93 -10.85 -5.57
CA PRO A 68 19.94 -11.46 -4.72
C PRO A 68 19.36 -11.78 -3.34
N ASN A 69 19.86 -12.87 -2.74
CA ASN A 69 19.57 -13.19 -1.34
C ASN A 69 20.38 -12.24 -0.45
N CYS A 70 19.82 -11.07 -0.14
CA CYS A 70 20.44 -10.11 0.77
C CYS A 70 19.42 -9.56 1.77
N CYS A 71 19.92 -9.16 2.94
CA CYS A 71 19.14 -8.44 3.91
C CYS A 71 19.04 -6.97 3.49
N LEU A 72 17.82 -6.45 3.37
CA LEU A 72 17.55 -5.04 3.17
C LEU A 72 17.24 -4.38 4.52
N TYR A 73 17.80 -3.20 4.74
CA TYR A 73 17.52 -2.40 5.92
C TYR A 73 16.47 -1.35 5.56
N HIS A 74 15.39 -1.29 6.33
CA HIS A 74 14.30 -0.34 6.16
C HIS A 74 14.34 0.69 7.27
N TYR A 75 14.22 1.96 6.89
CA TYR A 75 14.18 3.10 7.80
C TYR A 75 12.90 3.89 7.55
N ASP A 76 12.26 4.29 8.66
CA ASP A 76 11.13 5.22 8.65
C ASP A 76 11.67 6.66 8.71
N ILE A 77 11.44 7.41 7.64
CA ILE A 77 11.88 8.79 7.47
C ILE A 77 10.68 9.72 7.66
N THR A 78 10.85 10.72 8.50
CA THR A 78 9.89 11.83 8.66
C THR A 78 10.54 13.11 8.17
N ILE A 79 9.92 13.77 7.19
CA ILE A 79 10.35 15.07 6.68
C ILE A 79 9.32 16.10 7.15
N THR A 80 9.80 17.16 7.79
CA THR A 80 8.98 18.29 8.24
C THR A 80 9.35 19.54 7.44
N PRO A 81 8.40 20.22 6.78
CA PRO A 81 6.94 20.00 6.80
C PRO A 81 6.46 18.78 5.95
N ASP A 82 5.34 18.19 6.36
CA ASP A 82 4.81 16.89 5.90
C ASP A 82 4.13 16.92 4.52
N LYS A 83 3.84 18.11 3.97
CA LYS A 83 3.06 18.29 2.74
C LYS A 83 3.87 18.62 1.49
N CYS A 84 5.17 18.34 1.50
CA CYS A 84 6.03 18.57 0.34
C CYS A 84 5.73 17.57 -0.81
N PRO A 85 5.81 18.00 -2.08
CA PRO A 85 5.67 17.10 -3.23
C PRO A 85 6.71 15.97 -3.20
N ARG A 86 6.35 14.77 -3.68
CA ARG A 86 7.26 13.59 -3.66
C ARG A 86 8.59 13.84 -4.38
N LYS A 87 8.58 14.65 -5.45
CA LYS A 87 9.80 15.01 -6.19
C LYS A 87 10.75 15.80 -5.28
N VAL A 88 10.24 16.81 -4.59
CA VAL A 88 11.00 17.61 -3.63
C VAL A 88 11.52 16.74 -2.49
N ASN A 89 10.71 15.82 -1.96
CA ASN A 89 11.18 14.91 -0.91
C ASN A 89 12.34 14.02 -1.37
N ARG A 90 12.34 13.58 -2.64
CA ARG A 90 13.47 12.83 -3.21
C ARG A 90 14.72 13.70 -3.33
N GLU A 91 14.58 14.94 -3.80
CA GLU A 91 15.69 15.91 -3.89
C GLU A 91 16.28 16.20 -2.51
N ILE A 92 15.45 16.37 -1.47
CA ILE A 92 15.91 16.56 -0.08
C ILE A 92 16.76 15.37 0.38
N ILE A 93 16.30 14.13 0.16
CA ILE A 93 17.04 12.93 0.55
C ILE A 93 18.31 12.75 -0.30
N GLU A 94 18.26 13.09 -1.59
CA GLU A 94 19.44 13.06 -2.46
C GLU A 94 20.53 14.04 -1.97
N VAL A 95 20.14 15.26 -1.62
CA VAL A 95 21.04 16.25 -1.02
C VAL A 95 21.59 15.73 0.31
N LEU A 96 20.75 15.17 1.19
CA LEU A 96 21.17 14.60 2.46
C LEU A 96 22.24 13.50 2.30
N VAL A 97 22.03 12.58 1.35
CA VAL A 97 22.98 11.50 1.06
C VAL A 97 24.28 12.05 0.46
N ASN A 98 24.20 13.06 -0.41
CA ASN A 98 25.38 13.64 -1.07
C ASN A 98 26.21 14.53 -0.13
N THR A 99 25.56 15.25 0.79
CA THR A 99 26.24 16.11 1.77
C THR A 99 26.86 15.27 2.89
N HIS A 100 26.17 14.25 3.38
CA HIS A 100 26.61 13.45 4.53
C HIS A 100 27.29 12.13 4.13
N LYS A 101 28.25 12.18 3.20
CA LYS A 101 29.00 10.99 2.74
C LYS A 101 29.77 10.27 3.85
N GLU A 102 30.03 10.92 4.96
CA GLU A 102 30.63 10.30 6.14
C GLU A 102 29.77 9.15 6.71
N PHE A 103 28.45 9.30 6.68
CA PHE A 103 27.50 8.29 7.20
C PHE A 103 27.05 7.29 6.13
N PHE A 104 26.86 7.78 4.89
CA PHE A 104 26.37 6.95 3.79
C PHE A 104 27.51 6.26 3.01
N GLY A 105 28.74 6.75 3.12
CA GLY A 105 29.89 6.25 2.37
C GLY A 105 29.62 6.25 0.87
N GLN A 106 29.84 5.08 0.24
CA GLN A 106 29.49 4.82 -1.16
C GLN A 106 28.10 4.19 -1.34
N GLN A 107 27.32 4.07 -0.26
CA GLN A 107 25.98 3.48 -0.36
C GLN A 107 25.01 4.47 -0.99
N LYS A 108 24.14 3.95 -1.85
CA LYS A 108 23.04 4.71 -2.46
C LYS A 108 21.72 4.14 -1.95
N PRO A 109 21.21 4.65 -0.81
CA PRO A 109 19.91 4.22 -0.32
C PRO A 109 18.81 4.69 -1.28
N VAL A 110 17.69 3.96 -1.31
CA VAL A 110 16.56 4.21 -2.22
C VAL A 110 15.37 4.66 -1.40
N PHE A 111 14.78 5.79 -1.79
CA PHE A 111 13.66 6.41 -1.09
C PHE A 111 12.39 6.43 -1.96
N ASP A 112 11.26 6.05 -1.38
CA ASP A 112 9.97 5.99 -2.10
C ASP A 112 9.38 7.39 -2.40
N GLY A 113 9.85 8.43 -1.71
CA GLY A 113 9.34 9.81 -1.79
C GLY A 113 8.38 10.19 -0.66
N ARG A 114 8.16 9.31 0.31
CA ARG A 114 7.29 9.51 1.48
C ARG A 114 7.99 9.20 2.78
N LYS A 115 8.04 7.93 3.18
CA LYS A 115 8.53 7.52 4.50
C LYS A 115 9.53 6.37 4.46
N ASN A 116 9.60 5.64 3.35
CA ASN A 116 10.35 4.38 3.31
C ASN A 116 11.69 4.61 2.62
N LEU A 117 12.76 4.45 3.38
CA LEU A 117 14.14 4.43 2.87
C LEU A 117 14.71 3.02 3.02
N TYR A 118 15.33 2.52 1.96
CA TYR A 118 15.95 1.19 1.94
C TYR A 118 17.45 1.29 1.66
N SER A 119 18.27 0.56 2.40
CA SER A 119 19.72 0.46 2.15
C SER A 119 20.20 -0.99 2.13
N LYS A 120 21.35 -1.21 1.48
CA LYS A 120 22.00 -2.52 1.40
C LYS A 120 22.78 -2.88 2.68
N LYS A 121 23.31 -1.89 3.40
CA LYS A 121 23.97 -2.10 4.70
C LYS A 121 23.35 -1.21 5.75
N ALA A 122 23.48 -1.60 7.01
CA ALA A 122 23.02 -0.79 8.13
C ALA A 122 23.75 0.57 8.14
N LEU A 123 22.99 1.65 8.24
CA LEU A 123 23.50 2.99 8.50
C LEU A 123 23.99 3.08 9.96
N PRO A 124 25.08 3.81 10.23
CA PRO A 124 25.67 3.96 11.56
C PRO A 124 24.90 4.97 12.43
N ILE A 125 23.58 4.81 12.55
CA ILE A 125 22.66 5.75 13.23
C ILE A 125 21.98 5.15 14.47
N GLY A 126 22.42 3.96 14.90
CA GLY A 126 21.77 3.21 15.99
C GLY A 126 20.36 2.73 15.60
N ARG A 127 19.63 2.17 16.57
CA ARG A 127 18.22 1.75 16.42
C ARG A 127 17.23 2.74 17.05
N GLU A 128 17.74 3.83 17.62
CA GLU A 128 16.94 4.79 18.35
C GLU A 128 16.30 5.79 17.39
N ARG A 129 15.01 6.10 17.60
CA ARG A 129 14.35 7.18 16.86
C ARG A 129 14.92 8.50 17.36
N VAL A 130 15.83 9.11 16.59
CA VAL A 130 16.31 10.46 16.87
C VAL A 130 15.17 11.45 16.62
N ARG A 131 14.42 11.78 17.68
CA ARG A 131 13.50 12.92 17.70
C ARG A 131 14.30 14.14 18.12
N ARG A 132 14.70 15.01 17.17
CA ARG A 132 14.96 16.41 17.52
C ARG A 132 13.65 17.16 17.34
N GLY A 133 13.18 17.74 18.45
CA GLY A 133 11.91 18.45 18.55
C GLY A 133 11.87 19.76 17.80
#